data_AF-A0A921H4Q9-F1
#
_entry.id   AF-A0A921H4Q9-F1
#
_cell.length_a   1.000
_cell.length_b   1.000
_cell.length_c   1.000
_cell.angle_alpha   90.00
_cell.angle_beta   90.00
_cell.angle_gamma   90.00
#
_symmetry.space_group_name_H-M   'P 1'
#
loop_
_entity.id
_entity.type
_entity.pdbx_description
1 polymer ?
#
loop_
_entity_poly.entity_id
_entity_poly.type
_entity_poly.pdbx_seq_one_letter_code
_entity_poly.pdbx_strand_id
1 'polypeptide(L)' 'MEVLSEIAKACGFDACGVVPVDVLSRERERLERWIRQGFHAGMNYMANNIEKRENPALLVEGARSV' A
#
# COMPACT_ATOMS: atom_id res chain seq x y z
N MET A 1 5.53 19.97 -2.28
CA MET A 1 6.43 18.79 -2.18
C MET A 1 7.74 19.11 -1.48
N GLU A 2 8.32 20.29 -1.68
CA GLU A 2 9.62 20.66 -1.08
C GLU A 2 9.66 20.53 0.46
N VAL A 3 8.72 21.16 1.18
CA VAL A 3 8.64 21.07 2.65
C VAL A 3 8.49 19.62 3.15
N LEU A 4 7.67 18.81 2.47
CA LEU A 4 7.46 17.41 2.86
C LEU A 4 8.74 16.58 2.68
N SER A 5 9.47 16.82 1.60
CA SER A 5 10.75 16.18 1.33
C SER A 5 11.84 16.56 2.32
N GLU A 6 11.89 17.82 2.75
CA GLU A 6 12.83 18.27 3.79
C GLU A 6 12.54 17.61 5.14
N ILE A 7 11.26 17.56 5.54
CA ILE A 7 10.85 16.89 6.78
C ILE A 7 11.17 15.39 6.70
N ALA A 8 10.86 14.73 5.58
CA ALA A 8 11.16 13.31 5.39
C ALA A 8 12.67 13.03 5.54
N LYS A 9 13.52 13.83 4.89
CA LYS A 9 14.98 13.71 5.03
C LYS A 9 15.44 13.96 6.46
N ALA A 10 14.90 14.98 7.14
CA ALA A 10 15.22 15.26 8.55
C ALA A 10 14.80 14.11 9.50
N CYS A 11 13.72 13.41 9.16
CA CYS A 11 13.28 12.19 9.86
C CYS A 11 14.10 10.94 9.50
N GLY A 12 15.08 11.05 8.60
CA GLY A 12 15.94 9.93 8.18
C GLY A 12 15.41 9.08 7.04
N PHE A 13 14.39 9.53 6.30
CA PHE A 13 13.93 8.84 5.09
C PHE A 13 14.84 9.17 3.89
N ASP A 14 15.26 8.13 3.16
CA ASP A 14 16.06 8.28 1.94
C ASP A 14 15.28 8.86 0.76
N ALA A 15 13.97 8.59 0.70
CA ALA A 15 13.07 9.03 -0.36
C ALA A 15 11.66 9.32 0.16
N CYS A 16 10.96 10.20 -0.54
CA CYS A 16 9.54 10.47 -0.31
C CYS A 16 8.81 10.72 -1.63
N GLY A 17 7.53 10.35 -1.69
CA GLY A 17 6.65 10.64 -2.81
C GLY A 17 5.23 10.81 -2.32
N VAL A 18 4.36 11.36 -3.17
CA VAL A 18 2.92 11.45 -2.93
C VAL A 18 2.22 11.04 -4.21
N VAL A 19 1.29 10.10 -4.12
CA VAL A 19 0.47 9.64 -5.25
C VAL A 19 -1.01 9.76 -4.90
N PRO A 20 -1.91 10.00 -5.86
CA PRO A 20 -3.34 9.96 -5.60
C PRO A 20 -3.75 8.55 -5.15
N VAL A 21 -4.77 8.47 -4.30
CA VAL A 21 -5.40 7.18 -3.99
C VAL A 21 -6.08 6.67 -5.24
N ASP A 22 -5.78 5.41 -5.57
CA ASP A 22 -6.36 4.69 -6.70
C ASP A 22 -6.63 3.23 -6.32
N VAL A 23 -7.48 2.56 -7.09
CA VAL A 23 -7.81 1.15 -6.91
C VAL A 23 -6.76 0.30 -7.63
N LEU A 24 -5.96 -0.43 -6.87
CA LEU A 24 -4.81 -1.18 -7.37
C LEU A 24 -5.19 -2.60 -7.87
N SER A 25 -6.12 -2.69 -8.82
CA SER A 25 -6.70 -3.98 -9.24
C SER A 25 -5.69 -4.94 -9.87
N ARG A 26 -4.67 -4.41 -10.56
CA ARG A 26 -3.59 -5.24 -11.14
C ARG A 26 -2.74 -5.87 -10.04
N GLU A 27 -2.41 -5.09 -9.01
CA GLU A 27 -1.62 -5.51 -7.86
C GLU A 27 -2.41 -6.52 -7.01
N ARG A 28 -3.72 -6.29 -6.84
CA ARG A 28 -4.63 -7.27 -6.20
C ARG A 28 -4.57 -8.62 -6.89
N GLU A 29 -4.75 -8.67 -8.21
CA GLU A 29 -4.74 -9.93 -8.96
C GLU A 29 -3.39 -10.67 -8.83
N ARG A 30 -2.29 -9.92 -8.80
CA ARG A 30 -0.95 -10.47 -8.53
C ARG A 30 -0.83 -11.02 -7.12
N LEU A 31 -1.32 -10.30 -6.11
CA LEU A 31 -1.30 -10.72 -4.71
C LEU A 31 -2.13 -12.00 -4.53
N GLU A 32 -3.34 -12.07 -5.09
CA GLU A 32 -4.20 -13.25 -5.02
C GLU A 32 -3.56 -14.48 -5.67
N ARG A 33 -2.87 -14.32 -6.81
CA ARG A 33 -2.08 -15.40 -7.41
C ARG A 33 -0.94 -15.85 -6.49
N TRP A 34 -0.19 -14.90 -5.93
CA TRP A 34 0.95 -15.18 -5.06
C TRP A 34 0.53 -15.91 -3.77
N ILE A 35 -0.61 -15.52 -3.18
CA ILE A 35 -1.19 -16.19 -2.00
C ILE A 35 -1.63 -17.61 -2.36
N ARG A 36 -2.35 -17.80 -3.48
CA ARG A 36 -2.79 -19.12 -3.96
C ARG A 36 -1.63 -20.08 -4.25
N GLN A 37 -0.48 -19.55 -4.64
CA GLN A 37 0.75 -20.34 -4.84
C GLN A 37 1.47 -20.70 -3.53
N GLY A 38 0.95 -20.28 -2.37
CA GLY A 38 1.54 -20.61 -1.06
C GLY A 38 2.80 -19.81 -0.72
N PHE A 39 3.10 -18.74 -1.46
CA PHE A 39 4.35 -17.99 -1.29
C PHE A 39 4.43 -17.11 -0.05
N HIS A 40 3.40 -17.14 0.80
CA HIS A 40 3.32 -16.40 2.05
C HIS A 40 3.94 -17.13 3.24
N ALA A 41 4.67 -18.23 3.03
CA ALA A 41 5.41 -18.95 4.09
C ALA A 41 4.57 -19.23 5.36
N GLY A 42 3.29 -19.59 5.19
CA GLY A 42 2.36 -19.88 6.30
C GLY A 42 1.78 -18.65 7.00
N MET A 43 2.11 -17.43 6.57
CA MET A 43 1.52 -16.18 7.08
C MET A 43 0.07 -16.00 6.59
N ASN A 44 -0.86 -16.77 7.15
CA ASN A 44 -2.26 -16.81 6.70
C ASN A 44 -2.95 -15.43 6.76
N TYR A 45 -2.52 -14.52 7.64
CA TYR A 45 -3.05 -13.16 7.70
C TYR A 45 -2.81 -12.36 6.41
N MET A 46 -1.88 -12.79 5.54
CA MET A 46 -1.66 -12.19 4.22
C MET A 46 -2.89 -12.29 3.31
N ALA A 47 -3.76 -13.29 3.53
CA ALA A 47 -5.02 -13.46 2.81
C ALA A 47 -6.17 -12.60 3.34
N ASN A 48 -5.99 -11.89 4.45
CA ASN A 48 -7.05 -11.10 5.06
C ASN A 48 -7.11 -9.68 4.47
N ASN A 49 -8.32 -9.13 4.42
CA ASN A 49 -8.63 -7.74 4.08
C ASN A 49 -7.98 -7.26 2.76
N ILE A 50 -8.02 -8.09 1.71
CA ILE A 50 -7.38 -7.80 0.41
C ILE A 50 -7.97 -6.52 -0.20
N GLU A 51 -9.26 -6.28 -0.02
CA GLU A 51 -9.96 -5.09 -0.48
C GLU A 51 -9.37 -3.80 0.12
N LYS A 52 -8.93 -3.83 1.38
CA LYS A 52 -8.27 -2.66 2.00
C LYS A 52 -6.84 -2.44 1.49
N ARG A 53 -6.18 -3.49 1.01
CA ARG A 53 -4.85 -3.40 0.39
C ARG A 53 -4.93 -2.92 -1.06
N GLU A 54 -6.01 -3.28 -1.74
CA GLU A 54 -6.31 -2.79 -3.09
C GLU A 54 -6.68 -1.31 -3.08
N ASN A 55 -7.47 -0.87 -2.09
CA ASN A 55 -7.98 0.50 -2.03
C ASN A 55 -7.70 1.14 -0.66
N PRO A 56 -6.67 2.01 -0.57
CA PRO A 56 -6.35 2.75 0.65
C PRO A 56 -7.51 3.60 1.22
N ALA A 57 -8.48 4.03 0.41
CA ALA A 57 -9.64 4.78 0.89
C ALA A 57 -10.56 3.96 1.81
N LEU A 58 -10.48 2.63 1.76
CA LEU A 58 -11.20 1.74 2.69
C LEU A 58 -10.49 1.57 4.03
N LEU A 59 -9.24 2.03 4.14
CA LEU A 59 -8.45 1.96 5.36
C LEU A 59 -8.58 3.24 6.20
N VAL A 60 -8.53 4.39 5.54
CA VAL A 60 -8.66 5.72 6.17
C VAL A 60 -9.73 6.52 5.43
N GLU A 61 -10.80 6.87 6.14
CA GLU A 61 -11.91 7.64 5.59
C GLU A 61 -11.42 9.00 5.05
N GLY A 62 -11.80 9.32 3.82
CA GLY A 62 -11.42 10.57 3.17
C GLY A 62 -9.97 10.64 2.68
N ALA A 63 -9.22 9.53 2.67
CA ALA A 63 -7.88 9.49 2.09
C ALA A 63 -7.89 9.89 0.60
N ARG A 64 -7.02 10.83 0.23
CA ARG A 64 -6.88 11.34 -1.13
C ARG A 64 -5.54 11.02 -1.77
N SER A 65 -4.53 10.77 -0.96
CA SER A 65 -3.18 10.43 -1.39
C SER A 65 -2.49 9.52 -0.40
N VAL A 66 -1.45 8.83 -0.87
CA VAL A 66 -0.48 8.06 -0.06
C VAL A 66 0.89 8.66 -0.26
#